data_AF-A0A382SAY5-F1
#
_entry.id   AF-A0A382SAY5-F1
#
_cell.length_a   1.000
_cell.length_b   1.000
_cell.length_c   1.000
_cell.angle_alpha   90.00
_cell.angle_beta   90.00
_cell.angle_gamma   90.00
#
_symmetry.space_group_name_H-M   'P 1'
#
loop_
_entity.id
_entity.type
_entity.pdbx_description
1 polymer ?
#
loop_
_entity_poly.entity_id
_entity_poly.type
_entity_poly.pdbx_seq_one_letter_code
_entity_poly.pdbx_strand_id
1 'polypeptide(L)' 'MRLACDGEGGSGKSTAARLISKKYNLFYMNSGLLFRYASFLIIKHKPKKIIPFLRKRFKNLNYKKIT' A
#
# COMPACT_ATOMS: atom_id res chain seq x y z
N MET A 1 6.07 -7.14 16.46
CA MET A 1 6.89 -7.78 15.42
C MET A 1 6.67 -7.06 14.10
N ARG A 2 7.72 -6.67 13.37
CA ARG A 2 7.62 -6.03 12.04
C ARG A 2 8.41 -6.89 11.05
N LEU A 3 7.77 -7.33 9.98
CA LEU A 3 8.36 -8.19 8.95
C LEU A 3 8.40 -7.42 7.63
N ALA A 4 9.60 -7.25 7.09
CA ALA A 4 9.82 -6.71 5.74
C ALA A 4 10.22 -7.86 4.82
N CYS A 5 9.59 -7.94 3.65
CA CYS A 5 9.84 -9.00 2.67
C CYS A 5 10.22 -8.36 1.33
N ASP A 6 11.51 -8.11 1.13
CA ASP A 6 12.06 -7.51 -0.09
C ASP A 6 12.68 -8.55 -1.03
N GLY A 7 12.78 -8.20 -2.30
CA GLY A 7 13.55 -8.95 -3.31
C GLY A 7 12.94 -8.88 -4.71
N GLU A 8 13.45 -9.70 -5.62
CA GLU A 8 13.12 -9.69 -7.05
C GLU A 8 11.63 -9.90 -7.39
N GLY A 9 11.18 -9.27 -8.48
CA GLY A 9 9.82 -9.37 -9.00
C GLY A 9 9.47 -10.80 -9.45
N GLY A 10 8.20 -11.21 -9.32
CA GLY A 10 7.71 -12.52 -9.77
C GLY A 10 7.96 -13.70 -8.82
N SER A 11 8.82 -13.54 -7.82
CA SER A 11 9.19 -14.57 -6.82
C SER A 11 8.09 -15.01 -5.81
N GLY A 12 6.84 -14.56 -5.95
CA GLY A 12 5.75 -14.97 -5.05
C GLY A 12 5.80 -14.39 -3.62
N LYS A 13 6.75 -13.50 -3.30
CA LYS A 13 6.89 -12.87 -1.96
C LYS A 13 5.61 -12.23 -1.43
N SER A 14 4.87 -11.52 -2.27
CA SER A 14 3.61 -10.88 -1.91
C SER A 14 2.57 -11.91 -1.46
N THR A 15 2.53 -13.07 -2.12
CA THR A 15 1.64 -14.19 -1.78
C THR A 15 2.05 -14.82 -0.46
N ALA A 16 3.35 -15.09 -0.26
CA ALA A 16 3.87 -15.62 0.99
C ALA A 16 3.60 -14.66 2.17
N ALA A 17 3.87 -13.37 2.02
CA ALA A 17 3.59 -12.35 3.02
C ALA A 17 2.08 -12.23 3.33
N ARG A 18 1.20 -12.41 2.34
CA ARG A 18 -0.26 -12.48 2.54
C ARG A 18 -0.70 -13.71 3.33
N LEU A 19 -0.07 -14.87 3.10
CA LEU A 19 -0.38 -16.09 3.85
C LEU A 19 0.14 -16.02 5.29
N ILE A 20 1.36 -15.52 5.49
CA ILE A 20 1.96 -15.32 6.81
C ILE A 20 1.14 -14.32 7.64
N SER A 21 0.74 -13.20 7.03
CA SER A 21 -0.11 -12.22 7.71
C SER A 21 -1.45 -12.78 8.13
N LYS A 22 -2.11 -13.61 7.30
CA LYS A 22 -3.33 -14.32 7.69
C LYS A 22 -3.08 -15.29 8.85
N LYS A 23 -2.00 -16.08 8.79
CA LYS A 23 -1.68 -17.08 9.81
C LYS A 23 -1.41 -16.47 11.19
N TYR A 24 -0.74 -15.33 11.23
CA TYR A 24 -0.35 -14.65 12.47
C TYR A 24 -1.22 -13.41 12.79
N ASN A 25 -2.33 -13.22 12.07
CA ASN A 25 -3.20 -12.05 12.16
C ASN A 25 -2.44 -10.70 12.13
N LEU A 26 -1.39 -10.64 11.31
CA LEU A 26 -0.55 -9.45 11.15
C LEU A 26 -1.14 -8.52 10.09
N PHE A 27 -0.89 -7.23 10.26
CA PHE A 27 -1.24 -6.24 9.24
C PHE A 27 -0.37 -6.43 7.99
N TYR A 28 -1.01 -6.71 6.85
CA TYR A 28 -0.35 -6.84 5.55
C TYR A 28 -0.35 -5.51 4.80
N MET A 29 0.83 -5.00 4.50
CA MET A 29 1.02 -3.73 3.81
C MET A 29 1.76 -3.93 2.50
N ASN A 30 1.11 -3.70 1.36
CA ASN A 30 1.76 -3.68 0.06
C ASN A 30 2.13 -2.23 -0.32
N SER A 31 3.42 -1.91 -0.30
CA SER A 31 3.95 -0.59 -0.64
C SER A 31 3.70 -0.24 -2.12
N GLY A 32 3.89 -1.18 -3.05
CA GLY A 32 3.68 -0.97 -4.49
C GLY A 32 2.23 -0.58 -4.83
N LEU A 33 1.26 -1.15 -4.11
CA LEU A 33 -0.15 -0.82 -4.25
C LEU A 33 -0.43 0.63 -3.80
N LEU A 34 0.16 1.06 -2.68
CA LEU A 34 0.02 2.44 -2.20
C LEU A 34 0.60 3.45 -3.17
N PHE A 35 1.78 3.16 -3.73
CA PHE A 35 2.41 4.05 -4.72
C PHE A 35 1.52 4.19 -5.96
N ARG A 36 0.97 3.08 -6.48
CA ARG A 36 0.02 3.12 -7.60
C ARG A 36 -1.23 3.94 -7.26
N TYR A 37 -1.78 3.76 -6.06
CA TYR A 37 -2.95 4.52 -5.61
C TYR A 37 -2.66 6.03 -5.47
N ALA A 38 -1.51 6.40 -4.90
CA ALA A 38 -1.08 7.79 -4.82
C ALA A 38 -0.94 8.41 -6.22
N SER A 39 -0.29 7.72 -7.15
CA SER A 39 -0.15 8.17 -8.54
C SER A 39 -1.50 8.33 -9.23
N PHE A 40 -2.42 7.39 -9.06
CA PHE A 40 -3.79 7.49 -9.57
C PHE A 40 -4.51 8.73 -9.05
N LEU A 41 -4.40 9.02 -7.75
CA LEU A 41 -5.01 10.21 -7.14
C LEU A 41 -4.42 11.52 -7.67
N ILE A 42 -3.10 11.58 -7.88
CA ILE A 42 -2.43 12.75 -8.47
C ILE A 42 -2.91 12.98 -9.90
N ILE A 43 -2.92 11.93 -10.73
CA ILE A 43 -3.32 12.03 -12.14
C ILE A 43 -4.79 12.43 -12.26
N LYS A 44 -5.67 11.85 -11.42
CA LYS A 44 -7.12 12.10 -11.46
C LYS A 44 -7.51 13.50 -10.99
N HIS A 45 -6.90 13.99 -9.91
CA HIS A 45 -7.31 15.25 -9.28
C HIS A 45 -6.42 16.45 -9.62
N LYS A 46 -5.24 16.23 -10.24
CA LYS A 46 -4.23 17.25 -10.59
C LYS A 46 -4.10 18.35 -9.52
N PRO A 47 -3.81 17.98 -8.26
CA PRO A 47 -3.81 18.93 -7.15
C PRO A 47 -2.63 19.93 -7.28
N LYS A 48 -2.89 21.22 -7.01
CA LYS A 48 -1.83 22.26 -6.96
C LYS A 48 -0.76 21.98 -5.90
N LYS A 49 -1.16 21.36 -4.78
CA LYS A 49 -0.24 20.95 -3.70
C LYS A 49 -0.39 19.45 -3.45
N ILE A 50 0.54 18.67 -3.99
CA ILE A 50 0.50 17.19 -3.96
C ILE A 50 0.62 16.66 -2.52
N ILE A 51 1.61 17.14 -1.75
CA ILE A 51 1.91 16.61 -0.41
C ILE A 51 0.72 16.79 0.56
N PRO A 52 0.12 17.99 0.73
CA PRO A 52 -1.02 18.16 1.63
C PRO A 52 -2.26 17.38 1.15
N PHE A 53 -2.47 17.30 -0.17
CA PHE A 53 -3.57 16.56 -0.77
C PHE A 53 -3.47 15.05 -0.47
N LEU A 54 -2.32 14.45 -0.75
CA LEU A 54 -2.07 13.05 -0.42
C LEU A 54 -2.16 12.82 1.08
N ARG A 55 -1.56 13.68 1.92
CA ARG A 55 -1.61 13.52 3.38
C ARG A 55 -3.05 13.51 3.92
N LYS A 56 -3.95 14.35 3.37
CA LYS A 56 -5.37 14.37 3.73
C LYS A 56 -6.10 13.10 3.28
N ARG A 57 -5.79 12.57 2.09
CA ARG A 57 -6.35 11.31 1.57
C ARG A 57 -5.83 10.08 2.33
N PHE A 58 -4.54 10.07 2.65
CA PHE A 58 -3.88 8.98 3.37
C PHE A 58 -4.25 8.94 4.86
N LYS A 59 -4.62 10.08 5.47
CA LYS A 59 -5.10 10.12 6.86
C LYS A 59 -6.40 9.34 7.07
N ASN A 60 -7.30 9.34 6.08
CA ASN A 60 -8.58 8.60 6.11
C ASN A 60 -8.52 7.33 5.26
N LEU A 61 -7.32 6.82 5.00
CA LEU A 61 -7.11 5.67 4.12
C LEU A 61 -7.57 4.39 4.83
N ASN A 62 -8.70 3.85 4.38
CA ASN A 62 -9.10 2.52 4.81
C ASN A 62 -8.42 1.49 3.91
N TYR A 63 -7.41 0.79 4.43
CA TYR A 63 -6.66 -0.24 3.72
C TYR A 63 -7.55 -1.35 3.14
N LYS A 64 -8.70 -1.62 3.79
CA LYS A 64 -9.71 -2.56 3.29
C LYS A 64 -10.37 -2.13 1.98
N LYS A 65 -10.27 -0.84 1.59
CA LYS A 65 -10.82 -0.32 0.33
C LYS A 65 -9.82 -0.33 -0.84
N ILE A 66 -8.54 -0.63 -0.59
CA ILE A 66 -7.48 -0.65 -1.61
C ILE A 66 -7.12 -2.09 -2.01
N THR A 67 -7.43 -3.05 -1.14
CA THR A 67 -7.24 -4.49 -1.39
C THR A 67 -8.46 -5.05 -2.08
#